data_AF-A0A511QFR5-F1
#
_entry.id   AF-A0A511QFR5-F1
#
_cell.length_a   1.000
_cell.length_b   1.000
_cell.length_c   1.000
_cell.angle_alpha   90.00
_cell.angle_beta   90.00
_cell.angle_gamma   90.00
#
_symmetry.space_group_name_H-M   'P 1'
#
loop_
_entity.id
_entity.type
_entity.pdbx_description
1 polymer ?
#
loop_
_entity_poly.entity_id
_entity_poly.type
_entity_poly.pdbx_seq_one_letter_code
_entity_poly.pdbx_strand_id
1 'polypeptide(L)'
;MNIRDKLVELGVKPSEQYYPTQNELPKNVEELVKIYKHSVLFYDDIIFVPQYLTGLEDKKKLLSVEVLWGLEDGNFNIFDENESLEDLEADEHLYSIGGSFGGIHICLSKNDDAVYFFVNDSEENTYKIFDNLQLFIEALKIGVL
;
A
#
# COMPACT_ATOMS: atom_id res chain seq x y z
N MET A 1 14.20 -8.98 6.73
CA MET A 1 13.91 -9.78 5.51
C MET A 1 13.79 -8.81 4.35
N ASN A 2 14.09 -9.12 3.08
CA ASN A 2 13.86 -8.13 2.03
C ASN A 2 12.36 -8.09 1.62
N ILE A 3 11.87 -6.96 1.09
CA ILE A 3 10.46 -6.78 0.68
C ILE A 3 10.00 -7.88 -0.29
N ARG A 4 10.84 -8.23 -1.27
CA ARG A 4 10.52 -9.22 -2.30
C ARG A 4 10.20 -10.59 -1.69
N ASP A 5 11.07 -11.09 -0.82
CA ASP A 5 10.93 -12.41 -0.20
C ASP A 5 9.65 -12.47 0.66
N LYS A 6 9.35 -11.37 1.36
CA LYS A 6 8.12 -11.27 2.15
C LYS A 6 6.87 -11.29 1.28
N LEU A 7 6.83 -10.53 0.19
CA LEU A 7 5.70 -10.57 -0.74
C LEU A 7 5.51 -11.96 -1.35
N VAL A 8 6.59 -12.67 -1.69
CA VAL A 8 6.52 -14.07 -2.16
C VAL A 8 5.95 -15.01 -1.10
N GLU A 9 6.34 -14.85 0.17
CA GLU A 9 5.77 -15.61 1.30
C GLU A 9 4.25 -15.40 1.41
N LEU A 10 3.77 -14.19 1.12
CA LEU A 10 2.34 -13.83 1.10
C LEU A 10 1.62 -14.25 -0.19
N GLY A 11 2.28 -15.01 -1.07
CA GLY A 11 1.68 -15.54 -2.31
C GLY A 11 1.76 -14.61 -3.51
N VAL A 12 2.46 -13.47 -3.41
CA VAL A 12 2.66 -12.56 -4.55
C VAL A 12 3.63 -13.17 -5.55
N LYS A 13 3.24 -13.21 -6.82
CA LYS A 13 4.09 -13.69 -7.91
C LYS A 13 4.98 -12.55 -8.41
N PRO A 14 6.32 -12.68 -8.33
CA PRO A 14 7.20 -11.64 -8.83
C PRO A 14 7.16 -11.54 -10.35
N SER A 15 7.36 -10.34 -10.88
CA SER A 15 7.59 -10.13 -12.31
C SER A 15 9.00 -10.55 -12.71
N GLU A 16 9.11 -11.17 -13.88
CA GLU A 16 10.39 -11.49 -14.54
C GLU A 16 10.78 -10.46 -15.62
N GLN A 17 9.91 -9.47 -15.87
CA GLN A 17 10.10 -8.50 -16.95
C GLN A 17 10.74 -7.21 -16.45
N TYR A 18 11.75 -6.74 -17.18
CA TYR A 18 12.28 -5.39 -17.00
C TYR A 18 11.36 -4.37 -17.64
N TYR A 19 11.03 -3.29 -16.93
CA TYR A 19 10.26 -2.18 -17.46
C TYR A 19 10.99 -0.85 -17.22
N PRO A 20 11.24 -0.06 -18.28
CA PRO A 20 11.58 1.34 -18.12
C PRO A 20 10.30 2.09 -17.71
N THR A 21 10.27 2.58 -16.48
CA THR A 21 9.24 3.50 -15.98
C THR A 21 9.28 4.78 -16.81
N GLN A 22 8.14 5.14 -17.42
CA GLN A 22 8.02 6.31 -18.29
C GLN A 22 7.66 7.59 -17.52
N ASN A 23 7.16 7.46 -16.29
CA ASN A 23 6.80 8.56 -15.38
C ASN A 23 7.64 8.48 -14.10
N GLU A 24 7.98 9.63 -13.52
CA GLU A 24 8.78 9.75 -12.29
C GLU A 24 8.00 9.27 -11.06
N LEU A 25 7.88 7.95 -10.88
CA LEU A 25 7.42 7.36 -9.63
C LEU A 25 8.40 7.73 -8.50
N PRO A 26 7.92 7.97 -7.27
CA PRO A 26 8.80 8.03 -6.12
C PRO A 26 9.64 6.75 -6.04
N LYS A 27 10.95 6.87 -5.78
CA LYS A 27 11.90 5.76 -5.85
C LYS A 27 11.44 4.50 -5.08
N ASN A 28 10.95 4.68 -3.86
CA ASN A 28 10.49 3.58 -3.01
C ASN A 28 9.23 2.89 -3.58
N VAL A 29 8.34 3.66 -4.22
CA VAL A 29 7.17 3.13 -4.91
C VAL A 29 7.60 2.33 -6.13
N GLU A 30 8.51 2.90 -6.93
CA GLU A 30 9.07 2.24 -8.11
C GLU A 30 9.73 0.90 -7.75
N GLU A 31 10.54 0.86 -6.69
CA GLU A 31 11.20 -0.35 -6.20
C GLU A 31 10.18 -1.41 -5.74
N LEU A 32 9.07 -1.00 -5.12
CA LEU A 32 7.98 -1.89 -4.71
C LEU A 32 7.26 -2.49 -5.92
N VAL A 33 6.73 -1.66 -6.81
CA VAL A 33 5.84 -2.12 -7.91
C VAL A 33 6.60 -2.93 -8.96
N LYS A 34 7.91 -2.70 -9.12
CA LYS A 34 8.77 -3.54 -9.98
C LYS A 34 8.85 -4.99 -9.50
N ILE A 35 8.52 -5.29 -8.25
CA ILE A 35 8.51 -6.65 -7.74
C ILE A 35 7.41 -7.47 -8.42
N TYR A 36 6.20 -6.93 -8.60
CA TYR A 36 5.03 -7.72 -9.03
C TYR A 36 4.39 -7.22 -10.33
N LYS A 37 4.57 -5.95 -10.71
CA LYS A 37 4.05 -5.29 -11.92
C LYS A 37 2.53 -5.23 -12.06
N HIS A 38 1.82 -6.35 -11.94
CA HIS A 38 0.36 -6.41 -11.94
C HIS A 38 -0.19 -6.03 -10.56
N SER A 39 -1.41 -5.48 -10.51
CA SER A 39 -2.08 -5.27 -9.22
C SER A 39 -2.16 -6.59 -8.45
N VAL A 40 -1.87 -6.53 -7.15
CA VAL A 40 -1.90 -7.71 -6.29
C VAL A 40 -3.20 -7.67 -5.51
N LEU A 41 -4.19 -8.47 -5.91
CA LEU A 41 -5.39 -8.70 -5.10
C LEU A 41 -5.14 -9.88 -4.17
N PHE A 42 -5.26 -9.65 -2.86
CA PHE A 42 -5.08 -10.70 -1.88
C PHE A 42 -6.39 -11.49 -1.70
N TYR A 43 -6.32 -12.80 -1.94
CA TYR A 43 -7.45 -13.71 -1.71
C TYR A 43 -7.59 -14.13 -0.25
N ASP A 44 -6.46 -14.17 0.45
CA ASP A 44 -6.40 -14.37 1.89
C ASP A 44 -6.44 -13.02 2.60
N ASP A 45 -6.99 -12.97 3.82
CA ASP A 45 -7.03 -11.77 4.64
C ASP A 45 -5.60 -11.37 5.04
N ILE A 46 -4.93 -10.50 4.27
CA ILE A 46 -3.63 -9.98 4.69
C ILE A 46 -3.85 -8.93 5.76
N ILE A 47 -3.27 -9.16 6.93
CA ILE A 47 -3.45 -8.32 8.12
C ILE A 47 -2.12 -7.87 8.69
N PHE A 48 -2.16 -6.81 9.49
CA PHE A 48 -1.02 -6.31 10.25
C PHE A 48 -1.47 -5.58 11.52
N VAL A 49 -0.54 -5.40 12.46
CA VAL A 49 -0.72 -4.49 13.60
C VAL A 49 0.10 -3.24 13.29
N PRO A 50 -0.51 -2.04 13.18
CA PRO A 50 0.25 -0.84 12.88
C PRO A 50 1.18 -0.47 14.04
N GLN A 51 2.29 0.19 13.73
CA GLN A 51 3.20 0.74 14.73
C GLN A 51 2.53 1.87 15.53
N TYR A 52 1.66 2.61 14.88
CA TYR A 52 0.87 3.71 15.43
C TYR A 52 -0.62 3.40 15.29
N LEU A 53 -1.35 3.35 16.41
CA LEU A 53 -2.79 3.06 16.38
C LEU A 53 -3.56 4.24 15.77
N THR A 54 -4.51 3.89 14.92
CA THR A 54 -5.35 4.81 14.14
C THR A 54 -6.75 4.94 14.73
N GLY A 55 -7.18 3.97 15.54
CA GLY A 55 -8.57 3.85 16.00
C GLY A 55 -9.48 3.14 14.99
N LEU A 56 -8.95 2.78 13.82
CA LEU A 56 -9.63 2.03 12.76
C LEU A 56 -9.47 0.51 12.93
N GLU A 57 -8.61 0.09 13.86
CA GLU A 57 -8.31 -1.33 14.07
C GLU A 57 -9.50 -2.12 14.63
N ASP A 58 -9.48 -3.43 14.40
CA ASP A 58 -10.40 -4.36 15.05
C ASP A 58 -10.11 -4.55 16.56
N LYS A 59 -10.88 -5.42 17.23
CA LYS A 59 -10.68 -5.77 18.65
C LYS A 59 -9.31 -6.38 18.97
N LYS A 60 -8.62 -6.95 17.98
CA LYS A 60 -7.28 -7.52 18.08
C LYS A 60 -6.19 -6.51 17.67
N LYS A 61 -6.55 -5.25 17.41
CA LYS A 61 -5.67 -4.18 16.93
C LYS A 61 -5.11 -4.45 15.53
N LEU A 62 -5.89 -5.12 14.69
CA LEU A 62 -5.50 -5.47 13.32
C LEU A 62 -6.13 -4.53 12.30
N LEU A 63 -5.37 -4.26 11.25
CA LEU A 63 -5.81 -3.67 9.99
C LEU A 63 -5.55 -4.66 8.86
N SER A 64 -6.18 -4.45 7.70
CA SER A 64 -6.04 -5.31 6.53
C SER A 64 -5.38 -4.59 5.34
N VAL A 65 -4.88 -5.37 4.39
CA VAL A 65 -4.51 -4.96 3.04
C VAL A 65 -5.31 -5.83 2.08
N GLU A 66 -6.10 -5.21 1.21
CA GLU A 66 -6.89 -5.94 0.20
C GLU A 66 -6.15 -6.02 -1.12
N VAL A 67 -5.45 -4.93 -1.47
CA VAL A 67 -4.85 -4.78 -2.80
C VAL A 67 -3.59 -3.92 -2.76
N LEU A 68 -2.60 -4.26 -3.58
CA LEU A 68 -1.49 -3.37 -3.94
C LEU A 68 -1.62 -2.95 -5.40
N TRP A 69 -1.38 -1.67 -5.68
CA TRP A 69 -1.56 -1.09 -7.01
C TRP A 69 -0.52 -1.57 -8.01
N GLY A 70 -0.95 -1.86 -9.24
CA GLY A 70 -0.10 -2.33 -10.33
C GLY A 70 0.36 -1.22 -11.28
N LEU A 71 1.39 -1.50 -12.07
CA LEU A 71 1.83 -0.67 -13.19
C LEU A 71 1.06 -0.92 -14.49
N GLU A 72 0.50 -2.12 -14.67
CA GLU A 72 -0.21 -2.45 -15.90
C GLU A 72 -1.59 -1.78 -15.97
N ASP A 73 -1.98 -1.40 -17.19
CA ASP A 73 -3.32 -0.90 -17.47
C ASP A 73 -4.38 -1.91 -17.00
N GLY A 74 -5.42 -1.43 -16.32
CA GLY A 74 -6.49 -2.25 -15.79
C GLY A 74 -7.00 -1.73 -14.46
N ASN A 75 -7.76 -2.56 -13.76
CA ASN A 75 -8.21 -2.23 -12.41
C ASN A 75 -7.01 -2.07 -11.48
N PHE A 76 -7.12 -1.14 -10.54
CA PHE A 76 -6.10 -0.95 -9.49
C PHE A 76 -4.73 -0.54 -10.05
N ASN A 77 -4.74 0.24 -11.14
CA ASN A 77 -3.55 0.84 -11.71
C ASN A 77 -3.05 1.99 -10.81
N ILE A 78 -1.75 2.02 -10.55
CA ILE A 78 -1.17 2.97 -9.60
C ILE A 78 -1.30 4.44 -10.04
N PHE A 79 -1.35 4.73 -11.34
CA PHE A 79 -1.52 6.09 -11.82
C PHE A 79 -2.97 6.54 -11.66
N ASP A 80 -3.93 5.71 -12.08
CA ASP A 80 -5.36 5.98 -11.95
C ASP A 80 -5.77 6.14 -10.46
N GLU A 81 -5.25 5.29 -9.57
CA GLU A 81 -5.54 5.35 -8.13
C GLU A 81 -4.90 6.57 -7.45
N ASN A 82 -3.80 7.11 -8.00
CA ASN A 82 -3.21 8.35 -7.50
C ASN A 82 -3.90 9.60 -8.07
N GLU A 83 -4.39 9.57 -9.31
CA GLU A 83 -5.30 10.60 -9.83
C GLU A 83 -6.57 10.66 -8.98
N SER A 84 -7.15 9.50 -8.63
CA SER A 84 -8.28 9.45 -7.70
C SER A 84 -7.94 9.99 -6.31
N LEU A 85 -6.73 9.76 -5.80
CA LEU A 85 -6.29 10.29 -4.50
C LEU A 85 -6.20 11.82 -4.53
N GLU A 86 -5.71 12.40 -5.64
CA GLU A 86 -5.66 13.84 -5.87
C GLU A 86 -7.06 14.47 -5.96
N ASP A 87 -8.00 13.80 -6.65
CA ASP A 87 -9.40 14.23 -6.74
C ASP A 87 -10.13 14.24 -5.37
N LEU A 88 -9.64 13.45 -4.41
CA LEU A 88 -10.11 13.43 -3.02
C LEU A 88 -9.44 14.50 -2.14
N GLU A 89 -8.68 15.42 -2.75
CA GLU A 89 -7.96 16.51 -2.08
C GLU A 89 -7.01 16.01 -0.96
N ALA A 90 -6.44 14.81 -1.14
CA ALA A 90 -5.41 14.32 -0.24
C ALA A 90 -4.16 15.20 -0.29
N ASP A 91 -3.35 15.14 0.78
CA ASP A 91 -2.07 15.85 0.84
C ASP A 91 -1.17 15.43 -0.34
N GLU A 92 -0.63 16.42 -1.08
CA GLU A 92 0.22 16.21 -2.28
C GLU A 92 1.48 15.38 -2.01
N HIS A 93 1.89 15.28 -0.74
CA HIS A 93 3.01 14.48 -0.30
C HIS A 93 2.67 13.00 -0.15
N LEU A 94 1.40 12.60 -0.21
CA LEU A 94 1.01 11.20 -0.19
C LEU A 94 1.06 10.60 -1.60
N TYR A 95 1.43 9.33 -1.66
CA TYR A 95 1.39 8.55 -2.89
C TYR A 95 0.77 7.18 -2.58
N SER A 96 -0.40 6.90 -3.15
CA SER A 96 -1.11 5.65 -2.92
C SER A 96 -0.36 4.46 -3.50
N ILE A 97 -0.23 3.38 -2.72
CA ILE A 97 0.45 2.13 -3.11
C ILE A 97 -0.43 0.88 -2.96
N GLY A 98 -1.60 1.03 -2.34
CA GLY A 98 -2.56 -0.05 -2.13
C GLY A 98 -3.84 0.42 -1.46
N GLY A 99 -4.75 -0.52 -1.25
CA GLY A 99 -6.05 -0.32 -0.65
C GLY A 99 -6.29 -1.25 0.53
N SER A 100 -7.04 -0.73 1.51
CA SER A 100 -7.60 -1.47 2.63
C SER A 100 -9.13 -1.42 2.58
N PHE A 101 -9.78 -2.22 3.43
CA PHE A 101 -11.23 -2.32 3.49
C PHE A 101 -11.89 -0.95 3.66
N GLY A 102 -13.00 -0.72 2.95
CA GLY A 102 -13.76 0.52 3.03
C GLY A 102 -13.21 1.66 2.16
N GLY A 103 -12.35 1.35 1.19
CA GLY A 103 -11.81 2.35 0.25
C GLY A 103 -10.70 3.21 0.87
N ILE A 104 -10.03 2.71 1.90
CA ILE A 104 -8.93 3.40 2.56
C ILE A 104 -7.68 3.23 1.70
N HIS A 105 -7.04 4.34 1.34
CA HIS A 105 -5.78 4.31 0.60
C HIS A 105 -4.62 4.07 1.57
N ILE A 106 -3.73 3.17 1.21
CA ILE A 106 -2.43 2.97 1.87
C ILE A 106 -1.42 3.80 1.09
N CYS A 107 -0.86 4.82 1.74
CA CYS A 107 -0.02 5.83 1.10
C CYS A 107 1.41 5.80 1.64
N LEU A 108 2.38 6.04 0.76
CA LEU A 108 3.74 6.37 1.13
C LEU A 108 3.91 7.90 1.10
N SER A 109 4.47 8.46 2.17
CA SER A 109 4.79 9.88 2.23
C SER A 109 6.10 10.18 1.49
N LYS A 110 6.07 11.18 0.61
CA LYS A 110 7.22 11.74 -0.10
C LYS A 110 8.14 12.56 0.84
N ASN A 111 7.66 12.95 2.02
CA ASN A 111 8.39 13.82 2.95
C ASN A 111 9.24 13.07 3.97
N ASP A 112 8.75 11.95 4.48
CA ASP A 112 9.38 11.23 5.61
C ASP A 112 9.44 9.72 5.41
N ASP A 113 9.14 9.23 4.20
CA ASP A 113 9.12 7.81 3.81
C ASP A 113 8.15 6.94 4.63
N ALA A 114 7.34 7.53 5.52
CA ALA A 114 6.41 6.80 6.37
C ALA A 114 5.18 6.33 5.59
N VAL A 115 4.54 5.29 6.12
CA VAL A 115 3.31 4.74 5.55
C VAL A 115 2.12 5.28 6.33
N TYR A 116 1.13 5.73 5.59
CA TYR A 116 -0.11 6.33 6.09
C TYR A 116 -1.33 5.60 5.57
N PHE A 117 -2.42 5.68 6.31
CA PHE A 117 -3.75 5.53 5.78
C PHE A 117 -4.32 6.90 5.43
N PHE A 118 -4.93 7.00 4.26
CA PHE A 118 -5.81 8.10 3.90
C PHE A 118 -7.26 7.60 3.84
N VAL A 119 -8.13 8.27 4.58
CA VAL A 119 -9.55 7.94 4.72
C VAL A 119 -10.36 9.13 4.23
N ASN A 120 -11.12 8.93 3.16
CA ASN A 120 -12.01 9.98 2.64
C ASN A 120 -13.12 10.33 3.65
N ASP A 121 -13.60 11.57 3.62
CA ASP A 121 -14.73 12.07 4.41
C ASP A 121 -14.56 12.00 5.95
N SER A 122 -13.33 12.05 6.46
CA SER A 122 -13.03 12.15 7.91
C SER A 122 -12.45 13.51 8.29
N GLU A 123 -12.77 14.01 9.49
CA GLU A 123 -12.15 15.23 10.05
C GLU A 123 -10.64 15.05 10.25
N GLU A 124 -10.22 13.84 10.64
CA GLU A 124 -8.83 13.38 10.63
C GLU A 124 -8.72 12.33 9.52
N ASN A 125 -8.25 12.74 8.34
CA ASN A 125 -8.26 11.91 7.14
C ASN A 125 -6.94 11.17 6.90
N THR A 126 -5.90 11.43 7.71
CA THR A 126 -4.56 10.90 7.49
C THR A 126 -3.98 10.33 8.79
N TYR A 127 -3.65 9.04 8.77
CA TYR A 127 -3.14 8.33 9.95
C TYR A 127 -1.80 7.67 9.64
N LYS A 128 -0.75 8.04 10.36
CA LYS A 128 0.53 7.35 10.26
C LYS A 128 0.36 5.92 10.78
N ILE A 129 0.84 4.91 10.05
CA ILE A 129 0.78 3.50 10.45
C ILE A 129 2.16 2.87 10.67
N PHE A 130 3.18 3.26 9.89
CA PHE A 130 4.56 2.79 10.04
C PHE A 130 5.56 3.88 9.69
N ASP A 131 6.77 3.80 10.24
CA ASP A 131 7.86 4.73 9.91
C ASP A 131 8.44 4.56 8.52
N ASN A 132 8.27 3.40 7.88
CA ASN A 132 8.69 3.19 6.49
C ASN A 132 8.05 1.96 5.84
N LEU A 133 8.18 1.87 4.53
CA LEU A 133 7.68 0.76 3.70
C LEU A 133 8.20 -0.61 4.14
N GLN A 134 9.49 -0.72 4.51
CA GLN A 134 10.10 -1.99 4.91
C GLN A 134 9.41 -2.56 6.15
N LEU A 135 9.19 -1.74 7.19
CA LEU A 135 8.51 -2.15 8.41
C LEU A 135 7.05 -2.54 8.15
N PHE A 136 6.36 -1.80 7.29
CA PHE A 136 4.99 -2.13 6.88
C PHE A 136 4.92 -3.52 6.23
N ILE A 137 5.75 -3.77 5.20
CA ILE A 137 5.75 -5.06 4.48
C ILE A 137 6.14 -6.22 5.41
N GLU A 138 7.12 -6.02 6.30
CA GLU A 138 7.51 -7.06 7.28
C GLU A 138 6.39 -7.41 8.27
N ALA A 139 5.53 -6.46 8.60
CA ALA A 139 4.41 -6.66 9.52
C ALA A 139 3.23 -7.42 8.90
N LEU A 140 3.15 -7.50 7.57
CA LEU A 140 2.08 -8.21 6.87
C LEU A 140 2.13 -9.72 7.15
N LYS A 141 0.95 -10.31 7.35
CA LYS A 141 0.80 -11.77 7.52
C LYS A 141 -0.56 -12.23 7.03
N ILE A 142 -0.65 -13.50 6.66
CA ILE A 142 -1.91 -14.16 6.36
C ILE A 142 -2.73 -14.26 7.67
N GLY A 143 -3.95 -13.74 7.63
CA GLY A 143 -4.94 -13.86 8.68
C GLY A 143 -5.36 -15.30 8.85
N VAL A 144 -5.24 -15.81 10.07
CA VAL A 144 -5.80 -17.12 10.43
C VAL A 144 -7.11 -16.86 11.15
N LEU A 145 -8.22 -17.28 10.54
CA LEU A 145 -9.56 -17.28 11.11
C LEU A 145 -9.62 -18.09 12.42
#